data_AF-A0A7S0X1S5-F1
#
_entry.id   AF-A0A7S0X1S5-F1
#
_cell.length_a   1.000
_cell.length_b   1.000
_cell.length_c   1.000
_cell.angle_alpha   90.00
_cell.angle_beta   90.00
_cell.angle_gamma   90.00
#
_symmetry.space_group_name_H-M   'P 1'
#
loop_
_entity.id
_entity.type
_entity.pdbx_description
1 polymer ?
#
loop_
_entity_poly.entity_id
_entity_poly.type
_entity_poly.pdbx_seq_one_letter_code
_entity_poly.pdbx_strand_id
1 'polypeptide(L)'
;MQRLAVVLGLVIAHLTSQVSAVAHGTPDTEVECPEWLSEYKQFHADNRGSPDARYLIYDCDEGEKGGGKCEGVGDRIRGSLFLLRVAHAYGRVLLVKWRRPMDLTHFLAPNEVDWSLTGLDEGELLRAPPSRFDTDLTIAPGTPFYDALAAGKDAAAFNATKVIRSRTNSHPIEKVERSRKGMLGDAGIRHLTTWYHQVYYARCLYQFLYKPSRELHRLTTQ
;
A
#
# COMPACT_ATOMS: atom_id res chain seq x y z
N MET A 1 -29.61 -58.79 -10.53
CA MET A 1 -28.95 -57.66 -9.84
C MET A 1 -27.56 -57.36 -10.43
N GLN A 2 -27.45 -57.21 -11.76
CA GLN A 2 -26.14 -57.06 -12.43
C GLN A 2 -26.11 -55.92 -13.47
N ARG A 3 -27.23 -55.23 -13.66
CA ARG A 3 -27.37 -54.09 -14.60
C ARG A 3 -27.29 -52.71 -13.94
N LEU A 4 -27.38 -52.62 -12.60
CA LEU A 4 -27.23 -51.35 -11.88
C LEU A 4 -25.76 -50.95 -11.64
N ALA A 5 -24.83 -51.91 -11.59
CA ALA A 5 -23.42 -51.63 -11.29
C ALA A 5 -22.67 -50.95 -12.45
N VAL A 6 -23.11 -51.14 -13.69
CA VAL A 6 -22.44 -50.59 -14.89
C VAL A 6 -22.79 -49.12 -15.12
N VAL A 7 -24.01 -48.69 -14.76
CA VAL A 7 -24.46 -47.30 -14.98
C VAL A 7 -23.86 -46.35 -13.95
N LEU A 8 -23.61 -46.80 -12.71
CA LEU A 8 -22.99 -45.96 -11.67
C LEU A 8 -21.49 -45.73 -11.90
N GLY A 9 -20.79 -46.67 -12.56
CA GLY A 9 -19.38 -46.52 -12.92
C GLY A 9 -19.12 -45.51 -14.05
N LEU A 10 -20.07 -45.36 -14.98
CA LEU A 10 -19.94 -44.42 -16.11
C LEU A 10 -20.23 -42.96 -15.74
N VAL A 11 -21.03 -42.71 -14.70
CA VAL A 11 -21.30 -41.33 -14.23
C VAL A 11 -20.11 -40.77 -13.44
N ILE A 12 -19.33 -41.60 -12.74
CA ILE A 12 -18.13 -41.16 -12.00
C ILE A 12 -16.96 -40.86 -12.96
N ALA A 13 -16.85 -41.56 -14.10
CA ALA A 13 -15.80 -41.32 -15.09
C ALA A 13 -16.03 -40.07 -15.96
N HIS A 14 -17.25 -39.51 -15.99
CA HIS A 14 -17.56 -38.27 -16.74
C HIS A 14 -17.50 -36.99 -15.89
N LEU A 15 -17.34 -37.10 -14.56
CA LEU A 15 -17.19 -35.94 -13.67
C LEU A 15 -15.74 -35.64 -13.27
N THR A 16 -14.77 -36.49 -13.64
CA THR A 16 -13.35 -36.28 -13.35
C THR A 16 -12.53 -35.74 -14.52
N SER A 17 -13.14 -35.49 -15.69
CA SER A 17 -12.40 -35.15 -16.92
C SER A 17 -12.46 -33.67 -17.36
N GLN A 18 -12.96 -32.74 -16.53
CA GLN A 18 -13.04 -31.31 -16.91
C GLN A 18 -12.45 -30.35 -15.88
N VAL A 19 -11.35 -30.74 -15.22
CA VAL A 19 -10.42 -29.77 -14.62
C VAL A 19 -9.08 -29.89 -15.34
N SER A 20 -9.11 -29.77 -16.68
CA SER A 20 -7.88 -29.45 -17.40
C SER A 20 -7.63 -27.96 -17.20
N ALA A 21 -6.69 -27.70 -16.30
CA ALA A 21 -6.10 -26.40 -16.06
C ALA A 21 -5.70 -25.76 -17.40
N VAL A 22 -6.39 -24.67 -17.77
CA VAL A 22 -5.78 -23.65 -18.64
C VAL A 22 -4.86 -22.81 -17.74
N ALA A 23 -3.77 -23.44 -17.29
CA ALA A 23 -2.59 -22.72 -16.84
C ALA A 23 -1.80 -22.37 -18.11
N HIS A 24 -2.31 -21.42 -18.89
CA HIS A 24 -1.47 -20.73 -19.87
C HIS A 24 -0.46 -19.92 -19.07
N GLY A 25 0.68 -20.53 -18.79
CA GLY A 25 1.89 -19.84 -18.38
C GLY A 25 2.21 -18.80 -19.43
N THR A 26 1.85 -17.56 -19.13
CA THR A 26 2.52 -16.43 -19.74
C THR A 26 3.97 -16.48 -19.27
N PRO A 27 4.97 -16.18 -20.13
CA PRO A 27 6.35 -16.13 -19.70
C PRO A 27 6.42 -15.23 -18.47
N ASP A 28 7.18 -15.63 -17.44
CA ASP A 28 7.50 -14.80 -16.28
C ASP A 28 8.26 -13.55 -16.75
N THR A 29 7.55 -12.61 -17.38
CA THR A 29 8.05 -11.27 -17.62
C THR A 29 8.21 -10.67 -16.24
N GLU A 30 9.47 -10.61 -15.82
CA GLU A 30 9.90 -9.93 -14.61
C GLU A 30 9.23 -8.56 -14.61
N VAL A 31 8.42 -8.30 -13.59
CA VAL A 31 7.67 -7.07 -13.49
C VAL A 31 8.67 -5.98 -13.18
N GLU A 32 9.03 -5.19 -14.19
CA GLU A 32 9.97 -4.10 -14.02
C GLU A 32 9.36 -3.02 -13.11
N CYS A 33 10.02 -2.78 -11.99
CA CYS A 33 9.57 -1.77 -11.03
C CYS A 33 10.02 -0.37 -11.45
N PRO A 34 9.24 0.68 -11.12
CA PRO A 34 9.60 2.05 -11.48
C PRO A 34 10.98 2.47 -10.98
N GLU A 35 11.74 3.17 -11.82
CA GLU A 35 13.10 3.65 -11.52
C GLU A 35 13.17 4.50 -10.25
N TRP A 36 12.13 5.32 -10.00
CA TRP A 36 12.06 6.20 -8.83
C TRP A 36 12.15 5.46 -7.49
N LEU A 37 11.85 4.16 -7.44
CA LEU A 37 12.02 3.37 -6.22
C LEU A 37 13.50 3.22 -5.84
N SER A 38 14.38 3.07 -6.84
CA SER A 38 15.83 3.02 -6.61
C SER A 38 16.35 4.37 -6.11
N GLU A 39 15.87 5.46 -6.72
CA GLU A 39 16.19 6.82 -6.27
C GLU A 39 15.73 7.05 -4.83
N TYR A 40 14.49 6.66 -4.51
CA TYR A 40 13.93 6.81 -3.16
C TYR A 40 14.68 5.96 -2.14
N LYS A 41 15.12 4.75 -2.51
CA LYS A 41 15.94 3.90 -1.63
C LYS A 41 17.22 4.62 -1.20
N GLN A 42 17.94 5.19 -2.15
CA GLN A 42 19.17 5.95 -1.88
C GLN A 42 18.86 7.18 -1.02
N PHE A 43 17.87 7.99 -1.44
CA PHE A 43 17.41 9.16 -0.68
C PHE A 43 17.06 8.80 0.77
N HIS A 44 16.33 7.72 0.99
CA HIS A 44 15.91 7.28 2.33
C HIS A 44 17.12 6.90 3.18
N ALA A 45 18.09 6.17 2.62
CA ALA A 45 19.33 5.80 3.32
C ALA A 45 20.15 7.03 3.74
N ASP A 46 20.29 8.00 2.84
CA ASP A 46 21.12 9.19 3.08
C ASP A 46 20.50 10.17 4.09
N ASN A 47 19.17 10.18 4.19
CA ASN A 47 18.44 11.17 5.00
C ASN A 47 17.93 10.60 6.33
N ARG A 48 17.70 9.30 6.45
CA ARG A 48 17.14 8.73 7.69
C ARG A 48 18.09 8.93 8.87
N GLY A 49 17.62 9.62 9.90
CA GLY A 49 18.42 9.95 11.10
C GLY A 49 19.30 11.20 10.95
N SER A 50 19.32 11.84 9.79
CA SER A 50 19.99 13.13 9.60
C SER A 50 19.28 14.23 10.42
N PRO A 51 20.01 15.23 10.97
CA PRO A 51 19.39 16.38 11.65
C PRO A 51 18.48 17.20 10.74
N ASP A 52 18.75 17.23 9.42
CA ASP A 52 17.95 17.96 8.43
C ASP A 52 16.83 17.09 7.83
N ALA A 53 16.66 15.86 8.32
CA ALA A 53 15.69 14.93 7.80
C ALA A 53 14.27 15.42 8.03
N ARG A 54 13.46 15.36 6.95
CA ARG A 54 12.03 15.64 7.01
C ARG A 54 11.27 14.33 6.91
N TYR A 55 10.42 14.06 7.90
CA TYR A 55 9.72 12.78 7.98
C TYR A 55 8.27 12.89 7.50
N LEU A 56 7.78 11.81 6.91
CA LEU A 56 6.36 11.53 6.71
C LEU A 56 6.02 10.29 7.54
N ILE A 57 5.34 10.47 8.66
CA ILE A 57 5.09 9.40 9.62
C ILE A 57 3.66 8.94 9.46
N TYR A 58 3.47 7.68 9.06
CA TYR A 58 2.17 7.03 9.08
C TYR A 58 1.94 6.43 10.46
N ASP A 59 1.19 7.15 11.29
CA ASP A 59 0.97 6.80 12.70
C ASP A 59 -0.40 6.15 12.89
N CYS A 60 -0.34 4.88 13.28
CA CYS A 60 -1.47 4.05 13.63
C CYS A 60 -1.26 3.45 15.04
N ASP A 61 -1.11 4.36 16.00
CA ASP A 61 -1.10 4.10 17.42
C ASP A 61 -2.25 4.85 18.09
N GLU A 62 -3.16 4.13 18.73
CA GLU A 62 -4.28 4.74 19.46
C GLU A 62 -3.83 5.08 20.90
N GLY A 63 -3.47 6.34 21.10
CA GLY A 63 -3.32 6.97 22.42
C GLY A 63 -4.54 7.82 22.77
N GLU A 64 -4.94 7.78 24.04
CA GLU A 64 -6.20 8.29 24.62
C GLU A 64 -6.68 9.68 24.14
N LYS A 65 -8.02 9.80 24.06
CA LYS A 65 -8.79 11.03 23.80
C LYS A 65 -8.46 11.72 22.47
N GLY A 66 -8.92 11.08 21.38
CA GLY A 66 -9.09 11.73 20.09
C GLY A 66 -8.18 11.24 18.97
N GLY A 67 -7.44 10.13 19.14
CA GLY A 67 -6.86 9.36 18.04
C GLY A 67 -7.98 8.70 17.22
N GLY A 68 -7.96 8.87 15.89
CA GLY A 68 -8.93 8.18 15.03
C GLY A 68 -8.71 6.68 15.03
N LYS A 69 -9.76 5.93 14.68
CA LYS A 69 -9.66 4.47 14.56
C LYS A 69 -8.72 4.13 13.41
N CYS A 70 -7.72 3.33 13.70
CA CYS A 70 -6.95 2.67 12.64
C CYS A 70 -7.86 1.74 11.84
N GLU A 71 -7.70 1.76 10.52
CA GLU A 71 -8.48 0.92 9.60
C GLU A 71 -7.96 -0.53 9.58
N GLY A 72 -8.58 -1.36 8.73
CA GLY A 72 -8.18 -2.75 8.55
C GLY A 72 -6.75 -2.90 8.00
N VAL A 73 -6.22 -4.13 8.06
CA VAL A 73 -4.86 -4.44 7.57
C VAL A 73 -4.68 -4.00 6.11
N GLY A 74 -5.67 -4.27 5.26
CA GLY A 74 -5.63 -3.89 3.84
C GLY A 74 -5.54 -2.38 3.63
N ASP A 75 -6.30 -1.59 4.40
CA ASP A 75 -6.30 -0.14 4.29
C ASP A 75 -4.99 0.46 4.81
N ARG A 76 -4.44 -0.11 5.89
CA ARG A 76 -3.11 0.26 6.40
C ARG A 76 -2.01 -0.01 5.38
N ILE A 77 -2.04 -1.17 4.73
CA ILE A 77 -1.09 -1.47 3.66
C ILE A 77 -1.28 -0.47 2.51
N ARG A 78 -2.50 -0.32 1.96
CA ARG A 78 -2.74 0.63 0.87
C ARG A 78 -2.33 2.06 1.22
N GLY A 79 -2.64 2.51 2.45
CA GLY A 79 -2.26 3.82 2.99
C GLY A 79 -0.75 4.02 3.00
N SER A 80 0.01 3.02 3.45
CA SER A 80 1.47 3.09 3.43
C SER A 80 2.07 3.09 2.01
N LEU A 81 1.56 2.27 1.09
CA LEU A 81 1.98 2.27 -0.32
C LEU A 81 1.70 3.62 -1.00
N PHE A 82 0.59 4.22 -0.61
CA PHE A 82 0.23 5.56 -1.04
C PHE A 82 1.18 6.61 -0.45
N LEU A 83 1.46 6.57 0.85
CA LEU A 83 2.34 7.53 1.51
C LEU A 83 3.79 7.42 1.04
N LEU A 84 4.25 6.26 0.57
CA LEU A 84 5.56 6.13 -0.09
C LEU A 84 5.69 7.03 -1.32
N ARG A 85 4.65 7.10 -2.16
CA ARG A 85 4.64 7.99 -3.33
C ARG A 85 4.69 9.46 -2.90
N VAL A 86 3.95 9.81 -1.85
CA VAL A 86 3.96 11.16 -1.27
C VAL A 86 5.34 11.47 -0.70
N ALA A 87 5.96 10.53 0.02
CA ALA A 87 7.28 10.69 0.59
C ALA A 87 8.33 10.98 -0.49
N HIS A 88 8.30 10.21 -1.59
CA HIS A 88 9.16 10.47 -2.75
C HIS A 88 8.89 11.84 -3.37
N ALA A 89 7.63 12.16 -3.70
CA ALA A 89 7.27 13.42 -4.37
C ALA A 89 7.67 14.68 -3.57
N TYR A 90 7.69 14.61 -2.24
CA TYR A 90 8.02 15.74 -1.38
C TYR A 90 9.40 15.64 -0.71
N GLY A 91 10.23 14.66 -1.08
CA GLY A 91 11.57 14.46 -0.52
C GLY A 91 11.54 14.28 1.00
N ARG A 92 10.84 13.25 1.46
CA ARG A 92 10.66 12.92 2.89
C ARG A 92 10.98 11.47 3.18
N VAL A 93 11.48 11.21 4.38
CA VAL A 93 11.68 9.86 4.90
C VAL A 93 10.35 9.32 5.41
N LEU A 94 9.79 8.32 4.73
CA LEU A 94 8.60 7.60 5.17
C LEU A 94 8.93 6.75 6.40
N LEU A 95 8.21 6.98 7.49
CA LEU A 95 8.20 6.09 8.66
C LEU A 95 6.79 5.56 8.87
N VAL A 96 6.70 4.34 9.40
CA VAL A 96 5.43 3.67 9.59
C VAL A 96 5.36 3.08 10.99
N LYS A 97 4.37 3.54 11.75
CA LYS A 97 4.09 3.11 13.12
C LYS A 97 2.75 2.39 13.16
N TRP A 98 2.78 1.14 13.56
CA TRP A 98 1.68 0.20 13.40
C TRP A 98 1.47 -0.57 14.69
N ARG A 99 0.73 -0.03 15.65
CA ARG A 99 0.48 -0.73 16.93
C ARG A 99 -0.94 -1.27 17.05
N ARG A 100 -1.93 -0.61 16.45
CA ARG A 100 -3.35 -0.98 16.57
C ARG A 100 -4.02 -1.18 15.21
N PRO A 101 -5.12 -1.97 15.14
CA PRO A 101 -5.63 -2.88 16.18
C PRO A 101 -4.71 -4.07 16.45
N MET A 102 -3.72 -4.28 15.59
CA MET A 102 -2.70 -5.31 15.70
C MET A 102 -1.38 -4.74 15.21
N ASP A 103 -0.29 -5.13 15.86
CA ASP A 103 1.05 -4.82 15.41
C ASP A 103 1.38 -5.64 14.16
N LEU A 104 1.52 -4.95 13.03
CA LEU A 104 1.81 -5.60 11.74
C LEU A 104 3.28 -5.99 11.60
N THR A 105 4.16 -5.53 12.51
CA THR A 105 5.57 -5.90 12.50
C THR A 105 5.81 -7.38 12.79
N HIS A 106 4.84 -8.06 13.41
CA HIS A 106 4.83 -9.52 13.54
C HIS A 106 4.69 -10.25 12.19
N PHE A 107 4.17 -9.61 11.15
CA PHE A 107 3.94 -10.22 9.84
C PHE A 107 4.79 -9.59 8.74
N LEU A 108 5.05 -8.29 8.84
CA LEU A 108 5.74 -7.49 7.85
C LEU A 108 7.01 -6.88 8.46
N ALA A 109 8.14 -7.06 7.80
CA ALA A 109 9.40 -6.42 8.13
C ALA A 109 9.83 -5.45 7.01
N PRO A 110 10.67 -4.45 7.32
CA PRO A 110 11.27 -3.61 6.29
C PRO A 110 12.06 -4.41 5.26
N ASN A 111 11.89 -4.07 3.97
CA ASN A 111 12.64 -4.67 2.88
C ASN A 111 13.74 -3.75 2.32
N GLU A 112 13.46 -2.99 1.25
CA GLU A 112 14.46 -2.15 0.57
C GLU A 112 14.81 -0.87 1.35
N VAL A 113 13.86 -0.39 2.17
CA VAL A 113 14.03 0.76 3.04
C VAL A 113 13.58 0.43 4.46
N ASP A 114 14.29 0.99 5.45
CA ASP A 114 13.88 0.89 6.85
C ASP A 114 12.84 1.96 7.21
N TRP A 115 11.57 1.60 7.09
CA TRP A 115 10.44 2.43 7.50
C TRP A 115 10.13 2.37 9.00
N SER A 116 10.84 1.54 9.77
CA SER A 116 10.61 1.45 11.21
C SER A 116 11.11 2.70 11.94
N LEU A 117 10.71 2.88 13.20
CA LEU A 117 11.22 3.94 14.06
C LEU A 117 12.53 3.54 14.79
N THR A 118 13.10 2.38 14.50
CA THR A 118 14.27 1.86 15.20
C THR A 118 15.47 2.81 15.09
N GLY A 119 16.09 3.15 16.23
CA GLY A 119 17.24 4.06 16.28
C GLY A 119 16.89 5.55 16.12
N LEU A 120 15.60 5.91 16.18
CA LEU A 120 15.15 7.31 16.16
C LEU A 120 14.46 7.66 17.50
N ASP A 121 14.49 8.93 17.89
CA ASP A 121 13.72 9.42 19.04
C ASP A 121 12.23 9.56 18.66
N GLU A 122 11.45 8.52 18.98
CA GLU A 122 10.01 8.48 18.73
C GLU A 122 9.27 9.65 19.42
N GLY A 123 9.72 10.06 20.62
CA GLY A 123 9.11 11.16 21.37
C GLY A 123 9.30 12.49 20.65
N GLU A 124 10.47 12.73 20.08
CA GLU A 124 10.73 13.87 19.21
C GLU A 124 9.90 13.85 17.93
N LEU A 125 9.92 12.74 17.22
CA LEU A 125 9.23 12.62 15.94
C LEU A 125 7.72 12.79 16.05
N LEU A 126 7.13 12.30 17.15
CA LEU A 126 5.69 12.37 17.38
C LEU A 126 5.23 13.62 18.15
N ARG A 127 6.15 14.54 18.52
CA ARG A 127 5.80 15.86 19.06
C ARG A 127 5.11 16.76 18.03
N ALA A 128 5.36 16.52 16.73
CA ALA A 128 4.71 17.29 15.67
C ALA A 128 3.18 17.10 15.75
N PRO A 129 2.40 18.20 15.63
CA PRO A 129 0.95 18.10 15.67
C PRO A 129 0.46 17.18 14.54
N PRO A 130 -0.51 16.29 14.81
CA PRO A 130 -1.05 15.42 13.78
C PRO A 130 -1.65 16.26 12.66
N SER A 131 -1.15 16.06 11.46
CA SER A 131 -1.72 16.63 10.25
C SER A 131 -2.96 15.82 9.86
N ARG A 132 -4.01 16.51 9.42
CA ARG A 132 -5.12 15.85 8.75
C ARG A 132 -4.76 15.73 7.29
N PHE A 133 -4.74 14.50 6.81
CA PHE A 133 -4.46 14.18 5.43
C PHE A 133 -5.32 15.03 4.46
N ASP A 134 -6.61 15.19 4.78
CA ASP A 134 -7.58 15.92 3.96
C ASP A 134 -7.38 17.44 3.91
N THR A 135 -6.70 18.04 4.91
CA THR A 135 -6.47 19.50 4.95
C THR A 135 -5.14 19.90 4.36
N ASP A 136 -4.13 19.02 4.43
CA ASP A 136 -2.78 19.34 4.02
C ASP A 136 -2.51 18.96 2.56
N LEU A 137 -3.29 18.02 2.01
CA LEU A 137 -3.35 17.71 0.58
C LEU A 137 -4.65 18.26 0.01
N THR A 138 -4.78 19.58 -0.05
CA THR A 138 -5.89 20.22 -0.76
C THR A 138 -5.71 20.05 -2.26
N ILE A 139 -5.91 18.82 -2.72
CA ILE A 139 -5.98 18.53 -4.14
C ILE A 139 -7.29 19.14 -4.61
N ALA A 140 -7.20 20.12 -5.51
CA ALA A 140 -8.38 20.76 -6.04
C ALA A 140 -9.37 19.69 -6.55
N PRO A 141 -10.67 19.83 -6.28
CA PRO A 141 -11.66 18.85 -6.73
C PRO A 141 -11.54 18.58 -8.23
N GLY A 142 -11.40 17.32 -8.63
CA GLY A 142 -11.29 16.91 -10.03
C GLY A 142 -9.86 16.86 -10.60
N THR A 143 -8.83 17.29 -9.85
CA THR A 143 -7.44 17.05 -10.26
C THR A 143 -7.07 15.60 -9.99
N PRO A 144 -6.57 14.83 -10.98
CA PRO A 144 -5.99 13.52 -10.71
C PRO A 144 -4.91 13.66 -9.65
N PHE A 145 -4.96 12.82 -8.62
CA PHE A 145 -4.04 12.88 -7.48
C PHE A 145 -2.57 12.99 -7.91
N TYR A 146 -2.20 12.25 -8.96
CA TYR A 146 -0.86 12.24 -9.52
C TYR A 146 -0.48 13.56 -10.19
N ASP A 147 -1.42 14.26 -10.83
CA ASP A 147 -1.16 15.55 -11.47
C ASP A 147 -0.93 16.64 -10.41
N ALA A 148 -1.63 16.55 -9.28
CA ALA A 148 -1.43 17.45 -8.15
C ALA A 148 -0.07 17.22 -7.46
N LEU A 149 0.37 15.96 -7.31
CA LEU A 149 1.72 15.64 -6.84
C LEU A 149 2.79 16.15 -7.81
N ALA A 150 2.63 15.90 -9.11
CA ALA A 150 3.59 16.30 -10.14
C ALA A 150 3.70 17.81 -10.29
N ALA A 151 2.60 18.55 -10.06
CA ALA A 151 2.60 20.00 -10.19
C ALA A 151 3.28 20.72 -9.00
N GLY A 152 3.63 20.03 -7.92
CA GLY A 152 4.37 20.59 -6.77
C GLY A 152 3.71 21.81 -6.11
N LYS A 153 2.42 22.05 -6.39
CA LYS A 153 1.75 23.33 -6.11
C LYS A 153 1.68 23.69 -4.63
N ASP A 154 1.89 22.71 -3.73
CA ASP A 154 1.85 22.89 -2.28
C ASP A 154 3.13 22.43 -1.56
N ALA A 155 4.29 22.43 -2.23
CA ALA A 155 5.56 22.03 -1.61
C ALA A 155 5.85 22.78 -0.29
N ALA A 156 5.41 24.04 -0.17
CA ALA A 156 5.52 24.83 1.05
C ALA A 156 4.69 24.29 2.23
N ALA A 157 3.50 23.72 1.98
CA ALA A 157 2.67 23.08 3.01
C ALA A 157 3.34 21.80 3.56
N PHE A 158 4.31 21.28 2.81
CA PHE A 158 5.16 20.14 3.13
C PHE A 158 6.61 20.56 3.44
N ASN A 159 6.85 21.67 4.15
CA ASN A 159 8.21 22.01 4.60
C ASN A 159 8.65 21.29 5.91
N ALA A 160 7.73 20.97 6.82
CA ALA A 160 8.02 20.42 8.16
C ALA A 160 7.69 18.92 8.27
N THR A 161 8.23 18.19 9.25
CA THR A 161 7.82 16.80 9.53
C THR A 161 6.30 16.68 9.70
N LYS A 162 5.71 15.68 9.04
CA LYS A 162 4.26 15.45 9.03
C LYS A 162 3.93 14.11 9.67
N VAL A 163 3.01 14.11 10.62
CA VAL A 163 2.41 12.91 11.19
C VAL A 163 1.02 12.76 10.62
N ILE A 164 0.80 11.73 9.82
CA ILE A 164 -0.50 11.38 9.25
C ILE A 164 -1.12 10.29 10.11
N ARG A 165 -2.30 10.59 10.67
CA ARG A 165 -3.15 9.61 11.36
C ARG A 165 -4.36 9.34 10.48
N SER A 166 -4.52 8.12 9.97
CA SER A 166 -5.77 7.75 9.28
C SER A 166 -6.89 7.76 10.30
N ARG A 167 -7.98 8.48 10.02
CA ARG A 167 -9.13 8.56 10.93
C ARG A 167 -10.42 7.97 10.38
N THR A 168 -10.47 7.60 9.10
CA THR A 168 -11.74 7.34 8.41
C THR A 168 -11.53 6.55 7.13
N ASN A 169 -12.38 5.52 6.93
CA ASN A 169 -12.60 4.80 5.66
C ASN A 169 -12.94 5.71 4.46
N SER A 170 -13.11 7.03 4.66
CA SER A 170 -13.16 7.99 3.57
C SER A 170 -11.76 8.19 3.00
N HIS A 171 -11.28 7.15 2.32
CA HIS A 171 -10.18 7.28 1.40
C HIS A 171 -10.45 8.49 0.48
N PRO A 172 -9.50 9.42 0.31
CA PRO A 172 -9.54 10.34 -0.82
C PRO A 172 -9.63 9.58 -2.14
N ILE A 173 -9.09 8.35 -2.19
CA ILE A 173 -9.22 7.42 -3.32
C ILE A 173 -10.70 7.14 -3.62
N GLU A 174 -11.56 6.96 -2.62
CA GLU A 174 -12.99 6.71 -2.85
C GLU A 174 -13.72 7.95 -3.39
N LYS A 175 -13.34 9.16 -2.96
CA LYS A 175 -13.87 10.41 -3.53
C LYS A 175 -13.37 10.66 -4.95
N VAL A 176 -12.10 10.37 -5.23
CA VAL A 176 -11.49 10.43 -6.58
C VAL A 176 -12.15 9.39 -7.51
N GLU A 177 -12.40 8.18 -7.03
CA GLU A 177 -13.07 7.12 -7.79
C GLU A 177 -14.57 7.41 -7.99
N ARG A 178 -15.26 8.00 -7.01
CA ARG A 178 -16.68 8.39 -7.14
C ARG A 178 -16.88 9.52 -8.15
N SER A 179 -15.94 10.47 -8.22
CA SER A 179 -15.93 11.50 -9.27
C SER A 179 -15.68 10.88 -10.66
N ARG A 180 -14.84 9.84 -10.73
CA ARG A 180 -14.56 9.09 -11.96
C ARG A 180 -15.75 8.23 -12.44
N LYS A 181 -16.60 7.74 -11.53
CA LYS A 181 -17.80 6.95 -11.86
C LYS A 181 -18.92 7.76 -12.54
N GLY A 182 -18.90 9.09 -12.43
CA GLY A 182 -19.83 9.99 -13.13
C GLY A 182 -19.42 10.34 -14.58
N MET A 183 -18.20 10.00 -14.99
CA MET A 183 -17.64 10.37 -16.31
C MET A 183 -17.51 9.19 -17.30
N LEU A 184 -17.80 7.95 -16.90
CA LEU A 184 -17.53 6.77 -17.72
C LEU A 184 -18.83 6.03 -18.07
N GLY A 185 -19.37 6.36 -19.24
CA GLY A 185 -20.19 5.41 -20.01
C GLY A 185 -19.34 4.25 -20.59
N ASP A 186 -19.97 3.41 -21.41
CA ASP A 186 -19.60 2.07 -21.93
C ASP A 186 -18.20 1.83 -22.57
N ALA A 187 -17.11 2.38 -22.04
CA ALA A 187 -15.74 2.10 -22.48
C ALA A 187 -15.07 1.00 -21.64
N GLY A 188 -15.65 -0.21 -21.67
CA GLY A 188 -15.25 -1.35 -20.82
C GLY A 188 -13.87 -1.97 -21.09
N ILE A 189 -13.20 -1.68 -22.22
CA ILE A 189 -11.96 -2.38 -22.60
C ILE A 189 -10.67 -1.61 -22.23
N ARG A 190 -10.68 -0.27 -22.20
CA ARG A 190 -9.54 0.53 -21.68
C ARG A 190 -9.39 0.44 -20.15
N HIS A 191 -10.38 -0.14 -19.48
CA HIS A 191 -10.42 -0.27 -18.04
C HIS A 191 -9.56 -1.43 -17.53
N LEU A 192 -9.36 -2.48 -18.34
CA LEU A 192 -8.58 -3.66 -17.93
C LEU A 192 -7.08 -3.37 -17.90
N THR A 193 -6.53 -2.69 -18.92
CA THR A 193 -5.09 -2.34 -18.95
C THR A 193 -4.70 -1.40 -17.82
N THR A 194 -5.57 -0.47 -17.43
CA THR A 194 -5.34 0.40 -16.27
C THR A 194 -5.37 -0.37 -14.95
N TRP A 195 -6.24 -1.37 -14.81
CA TRP A 195 -6.26 -2.24 -13.62
C TRP A 195 -4.99 -3.09 -13.52
N TYR A 196 -4.53 -3.70 -14.61
CA TYR A 196 -3.30 -4.48 -14.63
C TYR A 196 -2.09 -3.64 -14.21
N HIS A 197 -1.93 -2.44 -14.76
CA HIS A 197 -0.85 -1.54 -14.35
C HIS A 197 -0.91 -1.19 -12.85
N GLN A 198 -2.10 -0.97 -12.29
CA GLN A 198 -2.27 -0.69 -10.86
C GLN A 198 -1.86 -1.90 -9.99
N VAL A 199 -2.17 -3.13 -10.42
CA VAL A 199 -1.82 -4.35 -9.67
C VAL A 199 -0.31 -4.60 -9.68
N TYR A 200 0.34 -4.50 -10.84
CA TYR A 200 1.79 -4.66 -10.95
C TYR A 200 2.56 -3.58 -10.19
N TYR A 201 2.09 -2.33 -10.29
CA TYR A 201 2.66 -1.22 -9.54
C TYR A 201 2.51 -1.40 -8.03
N ALA A 202 1.32 -1.82 -7.56
CA ALA A 202 1.09 -2.11 -6.15
C ALA A 202 1.98 -3.26 -5.64
N ARG A 203 2.23 -4.29 -6.48
CA ARG A 203 3.18 -5.36 -6.17
C ARG A 203 4.59 -4.82 -5.97
N CYS A 204 5.09 -3.98 -6.88
CA CYS A 204 6.40 -3.34 -6.73
C CYS A 204 6.51 -2.53 -5.45
N LEU A 205 5.53 -1.67 -5.15
CA LEU A 205 5.53 -0.88 -3.92
C LEU A 205 5.50 -1.77 -2.67
N TYR A 206 4.70 -2.84 -2.70
CA TYR A 206 4.58 -3.77 -1.59
C TYR A 206 5.90 -4.50 -1.34
N GLN A 207 6.51 -5.07 -2.38
CA GLN A 207 7.80 -5.77 -2.27
C GLN A 207 8.92 -4.81 -1.89
N PHE A 208 8.86 -3.55 -2.32
CA PHE A 208 9.83 -2.53 -1.94
C PHE A 208 9.79 -2.25 -0.43
N LEU A 209 8.60 -2.05 0.14
CA LEU A 209 8.46 -1.74 1.57
C LEU A 209 8.56 -2.98 2.46
N TYR A 210 8.01 -4.11 2.02
CA TYR A 210 7.70 -5.24 2.91
C TYR A 210 8.34 -6.53 2.44
N LYS A 211 8.88 -7.24 3.43
CA LYS A 211 9.16 -8.67 3.36
C LYS A 211 8.49 -9.39 4.53
N PRO A 212 8.28 -10.71 4.45
CA PRO A 212 7.79 -11.48 5.59
C PRO A 212 8.68 -11.27 6.81
N SER A 213 8.07 -11.16 8.00
CA SER A 213 8.83 -11.09 9.25
C SER A 213 9.59 -12.41 9.50
N ARG A 214 10.71 -12.33 10.24
CA ARG A 214 11.43 -13.53 10.68
C ARG A 214 10.60 -14.40 11.62
N GLU A 215 9.68 -13.80 12.36
CA GLU A 215 8.77 -14.49 13.26
C GLU A 215 7.81 -15.40 12.48
N LEU A 216 7.21 -14.89 11.40
CA LEU A 216 6.37 -15.68 10.51
C LEU A 216 7.15 -16.85 9.89
N HIS A 217 8.40 -16.62 9.49
CA HIS A 217 9.25 -17.69 8.93
C HIS A 217 9.45 -18.84 9.92
N ARG A 218 9.71 -18.52 11.21
CA ARG A 218 9.86 -19.55 12.26
C ARG A 218 8.60 -20.39 12.46
N LEU A 219 7.42 -19.77 12.41
CA LEU A 219 6.14 -20.46 12.58
C LEU A 219 5.81 -21.41 11.41
N THR A 220 6.32 -21.13 10.21
CA THR A 220 6.08 -21.99 9.03
C THR A 220 7.05 -23.17 8.90
N THR A 221 8.14 -23.17 9.67
CA THR A 221 9.21 -24.20 9.58
C THR A 221 9.15 -25.24 10.70
N GLN A 222 8.17 -25.16 11.60
CA GLN A 222 7.91 -26.14 12.67
C GLN A 222 6.71 -27.02 12.28
#